data_AF-T1AIY3-F1
#
_entry.id   AF-T1AIY3-F1
#
_cell.length_a   1.000
_cell.length_b   1.000
_cell.length_c   1.000
_cell.angle_alpha   90.00
_cell.angle_beta   90.00
_cell.angle_gamma   90.00
#
_symmetry.space_group_name_H-M   'P 1'
#
loop_
_entity.id
_entity.type
_entity.pdbx_description
1 polymer ?
#
loop_
_entity_poly.entity_id
_entity_poly.type
_entity_poly.pdbx_seq_one_letter_code
_entity_poly.pdbx_strand_id
1 'polypeptide(L)'
;MAMDTLRTNKMRSGLTILGIVIGVTTVIALSSFINGLNQNVENLVASFGTNVYWVFRFPVINVRPTAEMLARKQLTMDDVEALAKLPHIVAVSPQLRYQNFDLGFGNVAVKYK
;
A
#
# COMPACT_ATOMS: atom_id res chain seq x y z
N MET A 1 -4.21 -57.97 -10.06
CA MET A 1 -3.98 -57.42 -11.43
C MET A 1 -3.46 -55.98 -11.42
N ALA A 2 -4.24 -54.95 -11.05
CA ALA A 2 -3.74 -53.55 -11.08
C ALA A 2 -2.68 -53.20 -10.01
N MET A 3 -2.82 -53.76 -8.80
CA MET A 3 -1.82 -53.58 -7.72
C MET A 3 -0.51 -54.34 -8.01
N ASP A 4 -0.60 -55.45 -8.76
CA ASP A 4 0.56 -56.25 -9.18
C ASP A 4 1.36 -55.53 -10.26
N THR A 5 0.70 -54.94 -11.26
CA THR A 5 1.39 -54.19 -12.33
C THR A 5 2.15 -52.96 -11.81
N LEU A 6 1.64 -52.28 -10.77
CA LEU A 6 2.38 -51.22 -10.04
C LEU A 6 3.64 -51.74 -9.35
N ARG A 7 3.57 -52.96 -8.79
CA ARG A 7 4.70 -53.62 -8.12
C ARG A 7 5.71 -54.24 -9.10
N THR A 8 5.30 -54.60 -10.31
CA THR A 8 6.19 -55.12 -11.36
C THR A 8 6.95 -53.99 -12.06
N ASN A 9 6.32 -52.81 -12.25
CA ASN A 9 6.92 -51.65 -12.92
C ASN A 9 7.19 -50.47 -11.96
N LYS A 10 7.79 -50.75 -10.79
CA LYS A 10 7.99 -49.78 -9.69
C LYS A 10 8.61 -48.46 -10.13
N MET A 11 9.60 -48.50 -11.01
CA MET A 11 10.33 -47.30 -11.47
C MET A 11 9.46 -46.40 -12.36
N ARG A 12 8.72 -47.01 -13.30
CA ARG A 12 7.84 -46.27 -14.23
C ARG A 12 6.65 -45.68 -13.48
N SER A 13 5.96 -46.49 -12.68
CA SER A 13 4.79 -46.06 -11.92
C SER A 13 5.15 -45.04 -10.83
N GLY A 14 6.30 -45.20 -10.17
CA GLY A 14 6.79 -44.22 -9.20
C GLY A 14 7.09 -42.88 -9.84
N LEU A 15 7.78 -42.85 -10.98
CA LEU A 15 8.12 -41.62 -11.68
C LEU A 15 6.89 -40.87 -12.21
N THR A 16 5.87 -41.59 -12.69
CA THR A 16 4.61 -40.95 -13.14
C THR A 16 3.83 -40.34 -11.99
N ILE A 17 3.78 -41.01 -10.83
CA ILE A 17 3.09 -40.49 -9.65
C ILE A 17 3.84 -39.28 -9.10
N LEU A 18 5.17 -39.34 -9.03
CA LEU A 18 6.01 -38.21 -8.64
C LEU A 18 5.78 -36.99 -9.53
N GLY A 19 5.73 -37.18 -10.86
CA GLY A 19 5.45 -36.08 -11.79
C GLY A 19 4.10 -35.40 -11.53
N ILE A 20 3.05 -36.19 -11.30
CA ILE A 20 1.71 -35.66 -11.01
C ILE A 20 1.69 -34.92 -9.67
N VAL A 21 2.29 -35.52 -8.63
CA VAL A 21 2.32 -34.91 -7.28
C VAL A 21 3.04 -33.57 -7.34
N ILE A 22 4.24 -33.52 -7.94
CA ILE A 22 4.99 -32.26 -8.08
C ILE A 22 4.17 -31.23 -8.88
N GLY A 23 3.56 -31.65 -9.99
CA GLY A 23 2.73 -30.76 -10.82
C GLY A 23 1.58 -30.13 -10.03
N VAL A 24 0.77 -30.96 -9.36
CA VAL A 24 -0.39 -30.49 -8.60
C VAL A 24 0.03 -29.64 -7.40
N THR A 25 1.06 -30.04 -6.66
CA THR A 25 1.53 -29.26 -5.51
C THR A 25 2.04 -27.88 -5.92
N THR A 26 2.73 -27.77 -7.07
CA THR A 26 3.25 -26.49 -7.55
C THR A 26 2.14 -25.54 -7.94
N VAL A 27 1.10 -26.04 -8.60
CA VAL A 27 -0.07 -25.23 -9.00
C VAL A 27 -0.85 -24.73 -7.78
N ILE A 28 -1.08 -25.60 -6.78
CA ILE A 28 -1.78 -25.23 -5.55
C ILE A 28 -0.98 -24.19 -4.75
N ALA A 29 0.34 -24.39 -4.63
CA ALA A 29 1.22 -23.46 -3.93
C ALA A 29 1.22 -22.08 -4.59
N LEU A 30 1.38 -22.04 -5.92
CA LEU A 30 1.36 -20.79 -6.68
C LEU A 30 0.00 -20.08 -6.58
N SER A 31 -1.10 -20.81 -6.69
CA SER A 31 -2.45 -20.23 -6.57
C SER A 31 -2.67 -19.60 -5.19
N SER A 32 -2.26 -20.29 -4.12
CA SER A 32 -2.36 -19.79 -2.75
C SER A 32 -1.50 -18.54 -2.55
N PHE A 33 -0.29 -18.54 -3.11
CA PHE A 33 0.63 -17.41 -3.04
C PHE A 33 0.08 -16.18 -3.77
N ILE A 34 -0.42 -16.35 -5.00
CA ILE A 34 -1.02 -15.26 -5.79
C ILE A 34 -2.23 -14.69 -5.06
N ASN A 35 -3.12 -15.54 -4.57
CA ASN A 35 -4.31 -15.09 -3.84
C ASN A 35 -3.94 -14.36 -2.55
N GLY A 36 -2.95 -14.85 -1.81
CA GLY A 36 -2.44 -14.16 -0.62
C GLY A 36 -1.83 -12.79 -0.93
N LEU A 37 -1.07 -12.68 -2.03
CA LEU A 37 -0.52 -11.40 -2.47
C LEU A 37 -1.63 -10.43 -2.90
N ASN A 38 -2.61 -10.90 -3.68
CA ASN A 38 -3.74 -10.08 -4.10
C ASN A 38 -4.51 -9.54 -2.90
N GLN A 39 -4.80 -10.39 -1.90
CA GLN A 39 -5.44 -9.95 -0.66
C GLN A 39 -4.59 -8.94 0.10
N ASN A 40 -3.26 -9.12 0.14
CA ASN A 40 -2.38 -8.16 0.80
C ASN A 40 -2.40 -6.79 0.10
N VAL A 41 -2.28 -6.79 -1.22
CA VAL A 41 -2.35 -5.55 -2.03
C VAL A 41 -3.71 -4.89 -1.90
N GLU A 42 -4.80 -5.67 -1.97
CA GLU A 42 -6.16 -5.17 -1.78
C GLU A 42 -6.34 -4.55 -0.39
N ASN A 43 -5.85 -5.20 0.66
CA ASN A 43 -5.90 -4.66 2.03
C ASN A 43 -5.07 -3.38 2.17
N LEU A 44 -3.89 -3.30 1.53
CA LEU A 44 -3.08 -2.08 1.51
C LEU A 44 -3.84 -0.96 0.80
N VAL A 45 -4.41 -1.22 -0.37
CA VAL A 45 -5.21 -0.23 -1.12
C VAL A 45 -6.46 0.18 -0.33
N ALA A 46 -7.15 -0.76 0.30
CA ALA A 46 -8.29 -0.50 1.16
C ALA A 46 -7.91 0.32 2.39
N SER A 47 -6.71 0.12 2.95
CA SER A 47 -6.21 0.87 4.11
C SER A 47 -5.94 2.34 3.79
N PHE A 48 -5.61 2.68 2.54
CA PHE A 48 -5.55 4.07 2.08
C PHE A 48 -6.94 4.71 1.99
N GLY A 49 -8.00 3.90 2.05
CA GLY A 49 -9.39 4.30 1.97
C GLY A 49 -9.81 4.55 0.52
N THR A 50 -10.82 3.80 0.05
CA THR A 50 -11.31 3.88 -1.33
C THR A 50 -11.91 5.26 -1.68
N ASN A 51 -12.28 6.05 -0.67
CA ASN A 51 -12.95 7.36 -0.80
C ASN A 51 -12.28 8.46 0.05
N VAL A 52 -10.95 8.45 0.19
CA VAL A 52 -10.24 9.47 1.00
C VAL A 52 -9.50 10.44 0.09
N TYR A 53 -9.86 11.73 0.19
CA TYR A 53 -9.15 12.80 -0.49
C TYR A 53 -8.15 13.47 0.44
N TRP A 54 -6.88 13.42 0.07
CA TRP A 54 -5.81 14.08 0.79
C TRP A 54 -5.53 15.46 0.21
N VAL A 55 -5.81 16.51 0.99
CA VAL A 55 -5.61 17.91 0.58
C VAL A 55 -4.37 18.47 1.28
N PHE A 56 -3.38 18.88 0.50
CA PHE A 56 -2.13 19.45 1.01
C PHE A 56 -1.84 20.80 0.36
N ARG A 57 -1.30 21.75 1.14
CA ARG A 57 -0.80 23.04 0.62
C ARG A 57 0.42 22.88 -0.28
N PHE A 58 1.30 21.94 0.08
CA PHE A 58 2.55 21.64 -0.60
C PHE A 58 2.48 20.27 -1.27
N PRO A 59 3.23 20.06 -2.37
CA PRO A 59 3.32 18.76 -2.99
C PRO A 59 3.82 17.72 -1.98
N VAL A 60 3.29 16.51 -2.10
CA VAL A 60 3.68 15.37 -1.24
C VAL A 60 5.12 14.95 -1.50
N ILE A 61 5.65 15.26 -2.68
CA ILE A 61 7.04 15.05 -3.07
C ILE A 61 7.87 16.22 -2.54
N ASN A 62 9.02 15.92 -1.94
CA ASN A 62 9.98 16.92 -1.49
C ASN A 62 10.57 17.69 -2.68
N VAL A 63 9.92 18.79 -3.04
CA VAL A 63 10.37 19.76 -4.04
C VAL A 63 10.68 21.05 -3.30
N ARG A 64 11.77 21.72 -3.69
CA ARG A 64 12.09 23.05 -3.17
C ARG A 64 10.94 24.00 -3.52
N PRO A 65 10.22 24.57 -2.53
CA PRO A 65 9.03 25.36 -2.80
C PRO A 65 9.41 26.66 -3.53
N THR A 66 8.68 26.97 -4.60
CA THR A 66 8.79 28.25 -5.33
C THR A 66 8.15 29.38 -4.48
N ALA A 67 8.55 30.64 -4.72
CA ALA A 67 7.99 31.80 -4.01
C ALA A 67 6.45 31.87 -4.07
N GLU A 68 5.86 31.54 -5.22
CA GLU A 68 4.40 31.43 -5.39
C GLU A 68 3.77 30.38 -4.47
N MET A 69 4.45 29.25 -4.24
CA MET A 69 3.93 28.16 -3.40
C MET A 69 3.92 28.56 -1.93
N LEU A 70 4.91 29.35 -1.50
CA LEU A 70 4.99 29.89 -0.15
C LEU A 70 3.95 30.98 0.10
N ALA A 71 3.56 31.73 -0.94
CA ALA A 71 2.52 32.75 -0.87
C ALA A 71 1.09 32.19 -0.87
N ARG A 72 0.89 30.88 -1.11
CA ARG A 72 -0.43 30.25 -1.05
C ARG A 72 -1.03 30.35 0.36
N LYS A 73 -2.35 30.60 0.42
CA LYS A 73 -3.10 30.67 1.68
C LYS A 73 -2.87 29.40 2.51
N GLN A 74 -2.70 29.58 3.82
CA GLN A 74 -2.58 28.45 4.73
C GLN A 74 -3.94 27.75 4.89
N LEU A 75 -3.92 26.43 5.01
CA LEU A 75 -5.11 25.66 5.39
C LEU A 75 -5.39 25.96 6.86
N THR A 76 -6.57 26.49 7.13
CA THR A 76 -7.04 26.90 8.45
C THR A 76 -8.15 25.98 8.95
N MET A 77 -8.47 26.07 10.25
CA MET A 77 -9.56 25.28 10.81
C MET A 77 -10.93 25.68 10.22
N ASP A 78 -11.08 26.94 9.80
CA ASP A 78 -12.30 27.42 9.13
C ASP A 78 -12.55 26.67 7.80
N ASP A 79 -11.49 26.34 7.08
CA ASP A 79 -11.58 25.57 5.83
C ASP A 79 -12.08 24.13 6.11
N VAL A 80 -11.72 23.56 7.27
CA VAL A 80 -12.17 22.22 7.71
C VAL A 80 -13.67 22.25 8.04
N GLU A 81 -14.14 23.28 8.73
CA GLU A 81 -15.56 23.44 9.06
C GLU A 81 -16.41 23.69 7.80
N ALA A 82 -15.89 24.48 6.86
CA ALA A 82 -16.54 24.71 5.57
C ALA A 82 -16.69 23.41 4.76
N LEU A 83 -15.64 22.57 4.74
CA LEU A 83 -15.69 21.27 4.06
C LEU A 83 -16.67 20.30 4.75
N ALA A 84 -16.72 20.29 6.08
CA ALA A 84 -17.63 19.42 6.83
C ALA A 84 -19.13 19.72 6.56
N LYS A 85 -19.46 20.92 6.09
CA LYS A 85 -20.84 21.32 5.73
C LYS A 85 -21.28 20.85 4.34
N LEU A 86 -20.38 20.31 3.51
CA LEU A 86 -20.71 19.86 2.17
C LEU A 86 -21.49 18.53 2.19
N PRO A 87 -22.54 18.37 1.36
CA PRO A 87 -23.45 17.22 1.43
C PRO A 87 -22.81 15.88 1.01
N HIS A 88 -21.66 15.91 0.34
CA HIS A 88 -20.96 14.72 -0.14
C HIS A 88 -19.82 14.27 0.78
N ILE A 89 -19.55 15.02 1.85
CA ILE A 89 -18.42 14.76 2.76
C ILE A 89 -18.98 14.19 4.06
N VAL A 90 -18.66 12.92 4.33
CA VAL A 90 -19.12 12.22 5.53
C VAL A 90 -18.33 12.64 6.77
N ALA A 91 -17.02 12.87 6.61
CA ALA A 91 -16.13 13.27 7.69
C ALA A 91 -14.92 14.03 7.13
N VAL A 92 -14.38 14.94 7.94
CA VAL A 92 -13.13 15.65 7.67
C VAL A 92 -12.22 15.48 8.88
N SER A 93 -10.95 15.14 8.64
CA SER A 93 -9.94 15.04 9.68
C SER A 93 -8.85 16.09 9.44
N PRO A 94 -8.72 17.13 10.29
CA PRO A 94 -7.60 18.04 10.21
C PRO A 94 -6.31 17.35 10.66
N GLN A 95 -5.22 17.54 9.93
CA GLN A 95 -3.91 17.04 10.32
C GLN A 95 -2.87 18.18 10.25
N LEU A 96 -2.19 18.41 11.36
CA LEU A 96 -1.03 19.31 11.40
C LEU A 96 0.21 18.51 10.99
N ARG A 97 0.84 18.89 9.87
CA ARG A 97 2.09 18.30 9.41
C ARG A 97 3.20 19.36 9.48
N TYR A 98 4.17 19.13 10.35
CA TYR A 98 5.41 19.90 10.38
C TYR A 98 6.31 19.39 9.24
N GLN A 99 6.48 20.19 8.20
CA GLN A 99 7.40 19.90 7.10
C GLN A 99 8.57 20.87 7.19
N ASN A 100 9.73 20.37 7.65
CA ASN A 100 10.98 21.11 7.60
C ASN A 100 11.52 21.04 6.17
N PHE A 101 11.55 22.18 5.47
CA PHE A 101 12.09 22.27 4.10
C PHE A 101 13.63 22.34 4.04
N ASP A 102 14.29 22.28 5.20
CA ASP A 102 15.75 22.30 5.32
C ASP A 102 16.36 20.93 4.98
N LEU A 103 16.40 20.61 3.69
CA LEU A 103 17.32 19.60 3.14
C LEU A 103 18.68 20.25 2.86
N GLY A 104 19.33 20.75 3.91
CA GLY A 104 20.71 21.25 3.89
C GLY A 104 21.25 21.25 5.31
N PHE A 105 22.37 20.57 5.53
CA PHE A 105 23.05 20.50 6.84
C PHE A 105 23.23 21.90 7.44
N GLY A 106 22.46 22.20 8.48
CA GLY A 106 22.52 23.48 9.18
C GLY A 106 21.45 23.52 10.27
N ASN A 107 21.85 23.24 11.50
CA ASN A 107 20.98 23.32 12.67
C ASN A 107 20.45 24.75 12.83
N VAL A 108 19.15 24.97 12.64
CA VAL A 108 18.48 26.15 13.21
C VAL A 108 17.82 25.70 14.50
N ALA A 109 18.61 25.74 15.58
CA ALA A 109 18.07 25.71 16.92
C ALA A 109 17.23 26.98 17.13
N VAL A 110 15.92 26.81 17.29
CA VAL A 110 15.03 27.91 17.71
C VAL A 110 15.39 28.25 19.15
N LYS A 111 16.14 29.35 19.31
CA LYS A 111 16.46 29.92 20.62
C LYS A 111 15.23 30.69 21.09
N TYR A 112 14.45 30.11 22.00
CA TYR A 112 13.41 30.84 22.71
C TYR A 112 14.06 31.94 23.56
N LYS A 113 13.48 33.14 23.52
CA LYS A 113 13.79 34.27 24.40
C LYS A 113 12.53 34.61 25.18
#